data_AF-A0A1M5KYF0-F1
#
_entry.id   AF-A0A1M5KYF0-F1
#
_cell.length_a   1.000
_cell.length_b   1.000
_cell.length_c   1.000
_cell.angle_alpha   90.00
_cell.angle_beta   90.00
_cell.angle_gamma   90.00
#
_symmetry.space_group_name_H-M   'P 1'
#
loop_
_entity.id
_entity.type
_entity.pdbx_description
1 polymer ?
#
loop_
_entity_poly.entity_id
_entity_poly.type
_entity_poly.pdbx_seq_one_letter_code
_entity_poly.pdbx_strand_id
1 'polypeptide(L)' 'MDYESGGIAFVGCMFLGLGIGMIFGNAGAGVLIGMGVGFLAMALFGLIGRRM' A
#
# COMPACT_ATOMS: atom_id res chain seq x y z
N MET A 1 -9.34 15.32 10.75
CA MET A 1 -9.59 14.37 9.64
C MET A 1 -8.31 14.45 8.81
N ASP A 2 -7.42 13.46 8.68
CA ASP A 2 -7.64 12.16 8.04
C ASP A 2 -6.41 11.22 8.18
N TYR A 3 -5.94 10.91 9.39
CA TYR A 3 -4.88 9.88 9.56
C TYR A 3 -5.41 8.44 9.35
N GLU A 4 -6.73 8.23 9.40
CA GLU A 4 -7.35 6.94 9.09
C GLU A 4 -7.23 6.58 7.60
N SER A 5 -7.33 7.55 6.69
CA SER A 5 -7.34 7.29 5.25
C SER A 5 -6.02 6.70 4.74
N GLY A 6 -4.88 7.08 5.31
CA GLY A 6 -3.57 6.54 4.92
C GLY A 6 -3.39 5.07 5.29
N GLY A 7 -3.84 4.68 6.49
CA GLY A 7 -3.82 3.28 6.93
C GLY A 7 -4.74 2.40 6.07
N ILE A 8 -5.94 2.90 5.75
CA ILE A 8 -6.89 2.19 4.89
C ILE A 8 -6.35 2.07 3.46
N ALA A 9 -5.71 3.12 2.92
CA ALA A 9 -5.08 3.10 1.61
C ALA A 9 -3.90 2.12 1.54
N PHE A 10 -3.08 2.03 2.60
CA PHE A 10 -1.99 1.06 2.69
C PHE A 10 -2.50 -0.38 2.69
N VAL A 11 -3.48 -0.69 3.56
CA VAL A 11 -4.11 -2.02 3.62
C VAL A 11 -4.80 -2.35 2.29
N GLY A 12 -5.46 -1.37 1.68
CA GLY A 12 -6.06 -1.50 0.34
C GLY A 12 -5.03 -1.89 -0.71
N CYS A 13 -3.90 -1.19 -0.80
CA CYS A 13 -2.81 -1.51 -1.74
C CYS A 13 -2.21 -2.90 -1.48
N MET A 14 -2.08 -3.30 -0.21
CA MET A 14 -1.60 -4.62 0.17
C MET A 14 -2.54 -5.74 -0.30
N PHE A 15 -3.85 -5.58 -0.10
CA PHE A 15 -4.84 -6.55 -0.57
C PHE A 15 -4.97 -6.59 -2.09
N LEU A 16 -4.84 -5.43 -2.76
CA LEU A 16 -4.82 -5.34 -4.22
C LEU A 16 -3.61 -6.10 -4.79
N GLY A 17 -2.43 -5.87 -4.22
CA GLY A 17 -1.21 -6.59 -4.57
C GLY A 17 -1.33 -8.10 -4.31
N LEU A 18 -1.88 -8.50 -3.15
CA LEU A 18 -2.13 -9.90 -2.81
C LEU A 18 -3.07 -10.56 -3.83
N GLY A 19 -4.19 -9.90 -4.16
CA GLY A 19 -5.16 -10.36 -5.16
C GLY A 19 -4.53 -10.58 -6.54
N ILE A 20 -3.76 -9.61 -7.02
CA ILE A 20 -3.02 -9.73 -8.28
C ILE A 20 -2.00 -10.87 -8.19
N GLY A 21 -1.23 -10.96 -7.10
CA GLY A 21 -0.27 -12.04 -6.89
C GLY A 21 -0.91 -13.42 -6.90
N MET A 22 -2.10 -13.57 -6.32
CA MET A 22 -2.84 -14.83 -6.36
C MET A 22 -3.26 -15.23 -7.79
N ILE A 23 -3.65 -14.26 -8.63
CA ILE A 23 -3.99 -14.53 -10.05
C ILE A 23 -2.78 -15.08 -10.81
N PHE A 24 -1.57 -14.57 -10.53
CA PHE A 24 -0.33 -15.01 -11.16
C PHE A 24 0.34 -16.21 -10.44
N GLY A 25 -0.33 -16.81 -9.44
CA GLY A 25 0.21 -17.94 -8.68
C GLY A 25 1.38 -17.61 -7.75
N ASN A 26 1.63 -16.32 -7.49
CA ASN A 26 2.69 -15.84 -6.62
C ASN A 26 2.17 -14.76 -5.66
N ALA A 27 1.42 -15.20 -4.66
CA ALA A 27 0.86 -14.34 -3.62
C ALA A 27 1.94 -13.54 -2.87
N GLY A 28 3.11 -14.14 -2.63
CA GLY A 28 4.23 -13.49 -1.96
C GLY A 28 4.75 -12.28 -2.74
N ALA A 29 4.99 -12.45 -4.04
CA ALA A 29 5.40 -11.34 -4.91
C ALA A 29 4.33 -10.24 -4.99
N GLY A 30 3.04 -10.63 -5.09
CA GLY A 30 1.94 -9.66 -5.12
C GLY A 30 1.83 -8.81 -3.85
N VAL A 31 1.97 -9.43 -2.67
CA VAL A 31 1.97 -8.73 -1.38
C VAL A 31 3.14 -7.75 -1.27
N LEU A 32 4.34 -8.15 -1.71
CA LEU A 32 5.53 -7.29 -1.72
C LEU A 32 5.33 -6.09 -2.65
N ILE A 33 4.74 -6.30 -3.83
CA ILE A 33 4.39 -5.22 -4.76
C ILE A 33 3.35 -4.28 -4.12
N GLY A 34 2.30 -4.82 -3.50
CA GLY A 34 1.26 -4.03 -2.83
C GLY A 34 1.79 -3.17 -1.69
N MET A 35 2.70 -3.71 -0.87
CA MET A 35 3.41 -2.95 0.16
C MET A 35 4.31 -1.86 -0.43
N GLY A 36 5.07 -2.17 -1.50
CA GLY A 36 5.93 -1.19 -2.17
C GLY A 36 5.14 -0.01 -2.75
N VAL A 37 4.00 -0.28 -3.39
CA VAL A 37 3.08 0.77 -3.88
C VAL A 37 2.51 1.58 -2.73
N GLY A 38 2.13 0.94 -1.62
CA GLY A 38 1.64 1.62 -0.41
C GLY A 38 2.67 2.58 0.20
N PHE A 39 3.94 2.18 0.28
CA PHE A 39 5.03 3.06 0.74
C PHE A 39 5.28 4.22 -0.22
N LEU A 40 5.29 3.97 -1.54
CA LEU A 40 5.44 5.01 -2.55
C LEU A 40 4.28 6.02 -2.47
N ALA A 41 3.04 5.56 -2.29
CA ALA A 41 1.88 6.43 -2.13
C ALA A 41 2.01 7.30 -0.87
N MET A 42 2.45 6.74 0.26
CA MET A 42 2.69 7.52 1.48
C MET A 42 3.82 8.55 1.31
N ALA A 43 4.85 8.23 0.54
CA ALA A 43 5.95 9.15 0.23
C ALA A 43 5.51 10.27 -0.74
N LEU A 44 4.81 9.94 -1.83
CA LEU A 44 4.34 10.90 -2.84
C LEU A 44 3.24 11.82 -2.32
N PHE A 45 2.28 11.29 -1.57
CA PHE A 45 1.19 12.08 -1.00
C PHE A 45 1.57 12.77 0.32
N GLY A 46 2.82 12.66 0.77
CA GLY A 46 3.31 13.35 1.95
C GLY A 46 2.65 12.89 3.27
N LEU A 47 2.02 11.71 3.27
CA LEU A 47 1.39 11.12 4.46
C LEU A 47 2.45 10.78 5.52
N ILE A 48 3.71 10.66 5.10
CA ILE A 48 4.88 10.43 5.94
C ILE A 48 5.43 11.73 6.59
N GLY A 49 4.95 12.94 6.24
CA GLY A 49 5.67 14.18 6.56
C GLY A 49 4.89 15.50 6.63
N ARG A 50 3.82 15.59 7.44
CA ARG A 50 3.43 16.89 8.07
C ARG A 50 3.80 16.91 9.55
N ARG A 51 5.08 16.78 9.83
CA ARG A 51 5.70 17.14 11.12
C ARG A 51 7.04 17.82 10.84
N MET A 52 6.97 19.09 10.47
CA MET A 52 7.90 20.13 10.94
C MET A 52 7.09 21.40 11.15
#